data_AF-A0A7K1GPN9-F1
#
_entry.id   AF-A0A7K1GPN9-F1
#
_cell.length_a   1.000
_cell.length_b   1.000
_cell.length_c   1.000
_cell.angle_alpha   90.00
_cell.angle_beta   90.00
_cell.angle_gamma   90.00
#
_symmetry.space_group_name_H-M   'P 1'
#
loop_
_entity.id
_entity.type
_entity.pdbx_description
1 polymer ?
#
loop_
_entity_poly.entity_id
_entity_poly.type
_entity_poly.pdbx_seq_one_letter_code
_entity_poly.pdbx_strand_id
1 'polypeptide(L)'
;MNNISTYLIIKKEIFDILRQMKYSELSQKHIKDEVLRVQRVIEKISFELYRELKKIVSNDKLNEKDWLRMVQELEDDLKVNQSPGILLQDNQNNRVNRQWWSNTAKSENELFYWNRYREEISDKLPLEVVQRMDEDTDIIMDSIENPLIDTFNIRGLVVGHVQSGKTGNYTGLLCKAADAGYKFIIVITGGMNNLRNQTQIRINEGFVGRTDNNLVGVGLRGYEQNKSPYSLTLADRDFNINDKDNAIQSISFETISVPVVMVIKKNYRTLEHVISWIKARYKKVVTELDLVT
;
A
#
# COMPACT_ATOMS: atom_id res chain seq x y z
N MET A 1 -12.22 -22.29 -36.01
CA MET A 1 -12.72 -20.92 -35.71
C MET A 1 -12.96 -20.88 -34.21
N ASN A 2 -12.21 -20.06 -33.46
CA ASN A 2 -12.40 -19.98 -32.00
C ASN A 2 -13.80 -19.44 -31.73
N ASN A 3 -14.65 -20.26 -31.11
CA ASN A 3 -16.01 -19.90 -30.76
C ASN A 3 -15.94 -18.94 -29.56
N ILE A 4 -15.78 -17.64 -29.83
CA ILE A 4 -15.77 -16.62 -28.79
C ILE A 4 -17.18 -16.60 -28.17
N SER A 5 -17.26 -16.82 -26.87
CA SER A 5 -18.52 -16.83 -26.13
C SER A 5 -19.27 -15.50 -26.29
N THR A 6 -20.60 -15.56 -26.42
CA THR A 6 -21.52 -14.41 -26.42
C THR A 6 -21.18 -13.41 -25.30
N TYR A 7 -20.83 -13.94 -24.12
CA TYR A 7 -20.43 -13.17 -22.96
C TYR A 7 -19.24 -12.23 -23.24
N LEU A 8 -18.16 -12.77 -23.83
CA LEU A 8 -16.94 -12.02 -24.10
C LEU A 8 -17.15 -10.93 -25.15
N ILE A 9 -18.02 -11.20 -26.14
CA ILE A 9 -18.35 -10.24 -27.20
C ILE A 9 -19.10 -9.05 -26.60
N ILE A 10 -20.14 -9.32 -25.81
CA ILE A 10 -20.93 -8.27 -25.16
C ILE A 10 -20.08 -7.47 -24.17
N LYS A 11 -19.29 -8.17 -23.33
CA LYS A 11 -18.39 -7.51 -22.38
C LYS A 11 -17.42 -6.57 -23.10
N LYS A 12 -16.83 -7.02 -24.21
CA LYS A 12 -15.91 -6.20 -25.01
C LYS A 12 -16.61 -4.98 -25.62
N GLU A 13 -17.82 -5.15 -26.16
CA GLU A 13 -18.60 -4.03 -26.70
C GLU A 13 -18.84 -2.96 -25.62
N ILE A 14 -19.29 -3.36 -24.44
CA ILE A 14 -19.56 -2.45 -23.32
C ILE A 14 -18.26 -1.76 -22.88
N PHE A 15 -17.17 -2.51 -22.76
CA PHE A 15 -15.85 -1.97 -22.43
C PHE A 15 -15.40 -0.88 -23.43
N ASP A 16 -15.52 -1.16 -24.73
CA ASP A 16 -15.13 -0.22 -25.79
C ASP A 16 -15.99 1.05 -25.77
N ILE A 17 -17.30 0.93 -25.52
CA ILE A 17 -18.21 2.08 -25.38
C ILE A 17 -17.81 2.95 -24.18
N LEU A 18 -17.61 2.33 -23.01
CA LEU A 18 -17.24 3.03 -21.78
C LEU A 18 -15.89 3.74 -21.90
N ARG A 19 -14.96 3.20 -22.70
CA ARG A 19 -13.67 3.86 -23.01
C ARG A 19 -13.80 5.05 -23.95
N GLN A 20 -14.74 5.02 -24.89
CA GLN A 20 -14.95 6.10 -25.87
C GLN A 20 -15.72 7.28 -25.27
N MET A 21 -16.59 7.00 -24.30
CA MET A 21 -17.27 8.03 -23.54
C MET A 21 -16.23 8.76 -22.67
N LYS A 22 -15.88 9.99 -23.06
CA LYS A 22 -14.90 10.87 -22.37
C LYS A 22 -15.41 11.33 -20.99
N TYR A 23 -15.70 10.39 -20.09
CA TYR A 23 -16.01 10.71 -18.70
C TYR A 23 -14.76 11.30 -18.03
N SER A 24 -14.92 12.38 -17.27
CA SER A 24 -13.87 12.90 -16.40
C SER A 24 -13.52 11.89 -15.29
N GLU A 25 -14.55 11.20 -14.77
CA GLU A 25 -14.43 10.09 -13.84
C GLU A 25 -15.48 9.01 -14.16
N LEU A 26 -15.03 7.79 -14.42
CA LEU A 26 -15.91 6.66 -14.64
C LEU A 26 -16.33 6.07 -13.27
N SER A 27 -17.63 5.85 -13.05
CA SER A 27 -18.19 5.39 -11.78
C SER A 27 -18.92 4.06 -11.94
N GLN A 28 -19.12 3.31 -10.86
CA GLN A 28 -19.86 2.03 -10.90
C GLN A 28 -21.26 2.20 -11.46
N LYS A 29 -21.87 3.38 -11.24
CA LYS A 29 -23.17 3.73 -11.80
C LYS A 29 -23.13 3.75 -13.32
N HIS A 30 -22.08 4.33 -13.93
CA HIS A 30 -21.93 4.38 -15.38
C HIS A 30 -21.80 2.98 -15.99
N ILE A 31 -21.04 2.08 -15.36
CA ILE A 31 -20.92 0.68 -15.81
C ILE A 31 -22.27 -0.03 -15.74
N LYS A 32 -22.96 0.06 -14.60
CA LYS A 32 -24.27 -0.57 -14.40
C LYS A 32 -25.31 -0.07 -15.39
N ASP A 33 -25.36 1.24 -15.62
CA ASP A 33 -26.29 1.86 -16.56
C ASP A 33 -26.06 1.36 -17.99
N GLU A 34 -24.80 1.21 -18.40
CA GLU A 34 -24.45 0.74 -19.74
C GLU A 34 -24.72 -0.77 -19.94
N VAL A 35 -24.42 -1.59 -18.94
CA VAL A 35 -24.80 -3.02 -18.95
C VAL A 35 -26.32 -3.17 -19.06
N LEU A 36 -27.09 -2.43 -18.25
CA LEU A 36 -28.55 -2.42 -18.31
C LEU A 36 -29.09 -1.87 -19.64
N ARG A 37 -28.37 -0.95 -20.28
CA ARG A 37 -28.75 -0.44 -21.62
C ARG A 37 -28.65 -1.55 -22.65
N VAL A 38 -27.53 -2.28 -22.69
CA VAL A 38 -27.33 -3.39 -23.63
C VAL A 38 -28.31 -4.53 -23.37
N GLN A 39 -28.54 -4.89 -22.10
CA GLN A 39 -29.54 -5.88 -21.73
C GLN A 39 -30.94 -5.52 -22.27
N ARG A 40 -31.38 -4.27 -22.07
CA ARG A 40 -32.67 -3.78 -22.59
C ARG A 40 -32.75 -3.77 -24.11
N VAL A 41 -31.64 -3.54 -24.81
CA VAL A 41 -31.61 -3.62 -26.28
C VAL A 41 -31.84 -5.06 -26.72
N ILE A 42 -31.16 -6.03 -26.11
CA ILE A 42 -31.30 -7.46 -26.42
C ILE A 42 -32.74 -7.93 -26.16
N GLU A 43 -33.35 -7.49 -25.06
CA GLU A 43 -34.74 -7.81 -24.74
C GLU A 43 -35.72 -7.23 -25.76
N LYS A 44 -35.48 -6.02 -26.27
CA LYS A 44 -36.36 -5.36 -27.25
C LYS A 44 -36.27 -5.93 -28.66
N ILE A 45 -35.06 -6.27 -29.13
CA ILE A 45 -34.85 -6.69 -30.52
C ILE A 45 -34.83 -8.21 -30.70
N SER A 46 -35.00 -8.98 -29.62
CA SER A 46 -34.72 -10.42 -29.51
C SER A 46 -33.24 -10.78 -29.56
N PHE A 47 -32.88 -11.87 -28.89
CA PHE A 47 -31.50 -12.35 -28.80
C PHE A 47 -30.99 -12.84 -30.17
N GLU A 48 -31.87 -13.49 -30.94
CA GLU A 48 -31.60 -14.02 -32.27
C GLU A 48 -31.16 -12.91 -33.23
N LEU A 49 -31.90 -11.79 -33.27
CA LEU A 49 -31.55 -10.65 -34.11
C LEU A 49 -30.28 -9.95 -33.64
N TYR A 50 -30.10 -9.81 -32.32
CA TYR A 50 -28.87 -9.23 -31.76
C TYR A 50 -27.63 -10.04 -32.17
N ARG A 51 -27.74 -11.38 -32.12
CA ARG A 51 -26.67 -12.28 -32.56
C ARG A 51 -26.36 -12.11 -34.05
N GLU A 52 -27.37 -12.01 -34.91
CA GLU A 52 -27.16 -11.79 -36.34
C GLU A 52 -26.47 -10.45 -36.61
N LEU A 53 -26.94 -9.36 -36.00
CA LEU A 53 -26.36 -8.02 -36.15
C LEU A 53 -24.90 -7.98 -35.70
N LYS A 54 -24.57 -8.70 -34.62
CA LYS A 54 -23.22 -8.74 -34.03
C LYS A 54 -22.36 -9.89 -34.54
N LYS A 55 -22.86 -10.70 -35.49
CA LYS A 55 -22.19 -11.88 -36.05
C LYS A 55 -21.73 -12.88 -34.98
N ILE A 56 -22.56 -13.10 -33.96
CA ILE A 56 -22.27 -13.99 -32.83
C ILE A 56 -22.62 -15.44 -33.20
N VAL A 57 -21.59 -16.29 -33.29
CA VAL A 57 -21.73 -17.71 -33.66
C VAL A 57 -22.30 -18.57 -32.52
N SER A 58 -22.00 -18.24 -31.25
CA SER A 58 -22.52 -18.96 -30.08
C SER A 58 -24.00 -18.67 -29.82
N ASN A 59 -24.76 -19.70 -29.41
CA ASN A 59 -26.17 -19.58 -29.00
C ASN A 59 -26.36 -19.41 -27.48
N ASP A 60 -25.28 -19.19 -26.74
CA ASP A 60 -25.34 -19.11 -25.28
C ASP A 60 -26.01 -17.81 -24.85
N LYS A 61 -27.23 -17.90 -24.31
CA LYS A 61 -27.97 -16.77 -23.75
C LYS A 61 -27.46 -16.48 -22.34
N LEU A 62 -27.19 -15.21 -22.05
CA LEU A 62 -26.76 -14.78 -20.72
C LEU A 62 -27.93 -14.83 -19.73
N ASN A 63 -27.68 -15.39 -18.55
CA ASN A 63 -28.59 -15.33 -17.40
C ASN A 63 -28.26 -14.14 -16.49
N GLU A 64 -29.08 -13.89 -15.47
CA GLU A 64 -28.87 -12.79 -14.52
C GLU A 64 -27.51 -12.83 -13.81
N LYS A 65 -26.99 -14.03 -13.50
CA LYS A 65 -25.67 -14.18 -12.86
C LYS A 65 -24.54 -13.77 -13.80
N ASP A 66 -24.68 -14.04 -15.10
CA ASP A 66 -23.70 -13.63 -16.10
C ASP A 66 -23.65 -12.10 -16.20
N TRP A 67 -24.79 -11.42 -16.18
CA TRP A 67 -24.84 -9.96 -16.17
C TRP A 67 -24.23 -9.36 -14.91
N LEU A 68 -24.54 -9.91 -13.73
CA LEU A 68 -23.93 -9.48 -12.47
C LEU A 68 -22.41 -9.66 -12.47
N ARG A 69 -21.94 -10.82 -12.95
CA ARG A 69 -20.51 -11.10 -13.11
C ARG A 69 -19.85 -10.12 -14.09
N MET A 70 -20.52 -9.78 -15.20
CA MET A 70 -20.00 -8.83 -16.18
C MET A 70 -19.81 -7.43 -15.59
N VAL A 71 -20.73 -6.96 -14.75
CA VAL A 71 -20.56 -5.70 -14.03
C VAL A 71 -19.29 -5.74 -13.17
N GLN A 72 -19.09 -6.79 -12.38
CA GLN A 72 -17.91 -6.94 -11.52
C GLN A 72 -16.62 -6.97 -12.34
N GLU A 73 -16.56 -7.79 -13.39
CA GLU A 73 -15.36 -7.87 -14.22
C GLU A 73 -15.09 -6.56 -14.99
N LEU A 74 -16.13 -5.81 -15.39
CA LEU A 74 -15.95 -4.49 -16.00
C LEU A 74 -15.51 -3.43 -15.00
N GLU A 75 -15.98 -3.49 -13.75
CA GLU A 75 -15.51 -2.64 -12.66
C GLU A 75 -14.01 -2.86 -12.42
N ASP A 76 -13.57 -4.12 -12.40
CA ASP A 76 -12.15 -4.50 -12.30
C ASP A 76 -11.33 -4.06 -13.52
N ASP A 77 -11.79 -4.39 -14.73
CA ASP A 77 -11.09 -4.09 -15.99
C ASP A 77 -10.95 -2.58 -16.25
N LEU A 78 -11.96 -1.79 -15.83
CA LEU A 78 -11.98 -0.34 -15.97
C LEU A 78 -11.45 0.40 -14.72
N LYS A 79 -10.99 -0.34 -13.71
CA LYS A 79 -10.44 0.17 -12.44
C LYS A 79 -11.38 1.16 -11.74
N VAL A 80 -12.69 0.96 -11.86
CA VAL A 80 -13.72 1.85 -11.33
C VAL A 80 -13.95 1.49 -9.86
N ASN A 81 -13.44 2.33 -8.97
CA ASN A 81 -13.30 2.16 -7.52
C ASN A 81 -12.04 1.41 -7.07
N GLN A 82 -10.89 2.08 -7.18
CA GLN A 82 -10.02 2.10 -6.01
C GLN A 82 -10.40 3.34 -5.19
N SER A 83 -11.35 3.19 -4.27
CA SER A 83 -11.56 4.24 -3.27
C SER A 83 -10.24 4.43 -2.51
N PRO A 84 -9.79 5.69 -2.28
CA PRO A 84 -8.70 5.92 -1.33
C PRO A 84 -9.09 5.24 -0.01
N GLY A 85 -8.12 4.65 0.68
CA GLY A 85 -8.39 3.95 1.94
C GLY A 85 -9.17 4.85 2.90
N ILE A 86 -10.18 4.31 3.57
CA ILE A 86 -10.92 5.07 4.57
C ILE A 86 -9.99 5.25 5.77
N LEU A 87 -9.67 6.50 6.09
CA LEU A 87 -8.91 6.89 7.27
C LEU A 87 -9.88 7.18 8.42
N LEU A 88 -9.81 6.38 9.48
CA LEU A 88 -10.50 6.68 10.74
C LEU A 88 -9.45 7.18 11.74
N GLN A 89 -9.62 8.41 12.22
CA GLN A 89 -8.72 9.09 13.15
C GLN A 89 -9.50 9.54 14.39
N ASP A 90 -8.86 9.50 15.56
CA ASP A 90 -9.43 10.00 16.81
C ASP A 90 -9.57 11.54 16.75
N ASN A 91 -10.76 12.06 17.04
CA ASN A 91 -11.15 13.47 16.83
C ASN A 91 -10.57 14.46 17.86
N GLN A 92 -9.63 14.03 18.71
CA GLN A 92 -9.12 14.90 19.79
C GLN A 92 -8.07 15.92 19.35
N ASN A 93 -7.52 15.80 18.13
CA ASN A 93 -6.44 16.67 17.66
C ASN A 93 -6.87 17.57 16.49
N ASN A 94 -7.56 18.67 16.78
CA ASN A 94 -7.85 19.76 15.84
C ASN A 94 -6.60 20.56 15.38
N ARG A 95 -5.39 20.02 15.56
CA ARG A 95 -4.10 20.67 15.24
C ARG A 95 -3.37 20.08 14.03
N VAL A 96 -3.83 18.96 13.47
CA VAL A 96 -3.14 18.29 12.37
C VAL A 96 -3.29 19.14 11.11
N ASN A 97 -2.18 19.69 10.60
CA ASN A 97 -2.14 20.27 9.26
C ASN A 97 -2.30 19.13 8.25
N ARG A 98 -3.52 18.92 7.76
CA ARG A 98 -3.89 17.82 6.87
C ARG A 98 -3.25 17.85 5.47
N GLN A 99 -2.27 18.72 5.24
CA GLN A 99 -1.54 18.85 3.98
C GLN A 99 -0.05 19.16 4.21
N TRP A 100 0.49 18.90 5.40
CA TRP A 100 1.89 19.21 5.72
C TRP A 100 2.88 18.47 4.81
N TRP A 101 2.53 17.25 4.40
CA TRP A 101 3.37 16.44 3.53
C TRP A 101 3.18 16.87 2.08
N SER A 102 1.93 16.84 1.59
CA SER A 102 1.65 17.04 0.16
C SER A 102 1.95 18.46 -0.34
N ASN A 103 1.75 19.51 0.46
CA ASN A 103 1.96 20.89 0.01
C ASN A 103 3.40 21.39 0.17
N THR A 104 4.13 20.86 1.15
CA THR A 104 5.41 21.43 1.61
C THR A 104 6.49 20.37 1.65
N ALA A 105 6.43 19.45 2.62
CA ALA A 105 7.55 18.58 2.94
C ALA A 105 7.95 17.64 1.79
N LYS A 106 7.00 17.16 0.99
CA LYS A 106 7.30 16.30 -0.18
C LYS A 106 8.19 17.01 -1.21
N SER A 107 8.04 18.32 -1.37
CA SER A 107 8.81 19.11 -2.34
C SER A 107 10.15 19.60 -1.79
N GLU A 108 10.23 19.81 -0.48
CA GLU A 108 11.42 20.34 0.21
C GLU A 108 12.43 19.25 0.56
N ASN A 109 11.98 18.01 0.75
CA ASN A 109 12.84 16.88 1.10
C ASN A 109 13.37 16.16 -0.14
N GLU A 110 14.59 15.61 0.00
CA GLU A 110 15.10 14.61 -0.95
C GLU A 110 14.29 13.31 -0.79
N LEU A 111 13.52 12.93 -1.82
CA LEU A 111 12.71 11.69 -1.82
C LEU A 111 13.55 10.44 -2.10
N PHE A 112 14.67 10.29 -1.40
CA PHE A 112 15.68 9.26 -1.65
C PHE A 112 15.10 7.84 -1.51
N TYR A 113 14.41 7.54 -0.41
CA TYR A 113 13.87 6.21 -0.15
C TYR A 113 12.70 5.91 -1.07
N TRP A 114 11.76 6.85 -1.22
CA TRP A 114 10.57 6.67 -2.04
C TRP A 114 10.92 6.51 -3.52
N ASN A 115 11.86 7.30 -4.06
CA ASN A 115 12.22 7.20 -5.48
C ASN A 115 12.86 5.85 -5.82
N ARG A 116 13.73 5.34 -4.93
CA ARG A 116 14.34 4.01 -5.11
C ARG A 116 13.31 2.90 -5.04
N TYR A 117 12.37 3.00 -4.09
CA TYR A 117 11.28 2.03 -3.98
C TYR A 117 10.33 2.09 -5.18
N ARG A 118 9.98 3.31 -5.64
CA ARG A 118 9.17 3.55 -6.83
C ARG A 118 9.78 2.88 -8.05
N GLU A 119 11.07 3.09 -8.30
CA GLU A 119 11.79 2.45 -9.40
C GLU A 119 11.73 0.92 -9.30
N GLU A 120 11.99 0.37 -8.12
CA GLU A 120 11.98 -1.08 -7.89
C GLU A 120 10.60 -1.73 -8.12
N ILE A 121 9.51 -1.04 -7.81
CA ILE A 121 8.15 -1.55 -8.05
C ILE A 121 7.65 -1.25 -9.47
N SER A 122 8.15 -0.19 -10.12
CA SER A 122 7.81 0.14 -11.51
C SER A 122 8.23 -0.95 -12.50
N ASP A 123 9.26 -1.73 -12.17
CA ASP A 123 9.67 -2.89 -12.98
C ASP A 123 8.68 -4.06 -12.90
N LYS A 124 7.84 -4.10 -11.86
CA LYS A 124 6.97 -5.24 -11.53
C LYS A 124 5.49 -4.92 -11.67
N LEU A 125 5.11 -3.64 -11.62
CA LEU A 125 3.73 -3.18 -11.57
C LEU A 125 3.46 -2.12 -12.65
N PRO A 126 2.22 -2.06 -13.19
CA PRO A 126 1.83 -0.99 -14.10
C PRO A 126 2.01 0.40 -13.48
N LEU A 127 2.38 1.38 -14.30
CA LEU A 127 2.64 2.75 -13.86
C LEU A 127 1.46 3.35 -13.09
N GLU A 128 0.21 3.07 -13.50
CA GLU A 128 -0.96 3.59 -12.80
C GLU A 128 -1.10 3.03 -11.38
N VAL A 129 -0.67 1.78 -11.15
CA VAL A 129 -0.67 1.16 -9.81
C VAL A 129 0.37 1.83 -8.92
N VAL A 130 1.55 2.10 -9.47
CA VAL A 130 2.63 2.80 -8.75
C VAL A 130 2.22 4.24 -8.42
N GLN A 131 1.60 4.94 -9.37
CA GLN A 131 1.07 6.29 -9.14
C GLN A 131 -0.04 6.27 -8.08
N ARG A 132 -0.93 5.29 -8.12
CA ARG A 132 -1.97 5.18 -7.10
C ARG A 132 -1.40 4.93 -5.71
N MET A 133 -0.37 4.10 -5.61
CA MET A 133 0.36 3.89 -4.37
C MET A 133 1.03 5.18 -3.87
N ASP A 134 1.55 6.03 -4.77
CA ASP A 134 2.04 7.36 -4.41
C ASP A 134 0.93 8.20 -3.75
N GLU A 135 -0.20 8.34 -4.44
CA GLU A 135 -1.34 9.14 -3.98
C GLU A 135 -1.91 8.62 -2.65
N ASP A 136 -2.15 7.31 -2.55
CA ASP A 136 -2.71 6.69 -1.35
C ASP A 136 -1.78 6.85 -0.13
N THR A 137 -0.46 6.75 -0.34
CA THR A 137 0.51 6.94 0.75
C THR A 137 0.71 8.40 1.12
N ASP A 138 0.53 9.35 0.18
CA ASP A 138 0.51 10.79 0.50
C ASP A 138 -0.66 11.14 1.43
N ILE A 139 -1.86 10.58 1.18
CA ILE A 139 -3.02 10.78 2.05
C ILE A 139 -2.74 10.30 3.48
N ILE A 140 -2.06 9.16 3.63
CA ILE A 140 -1.68 8.63 4.94
C ILE A 140 -0.61 9.51 5.59
N MET A 141 0.37 10.00 4.83
CA MET A 141 1.40 10.93 5.32
C MET A 141 0.79 12.23 5.85
N ASP A 142 -0.17 12.81 5.13
CA ASP A 142 -0.92 13.98 5.57
C ASP A 142 -1.79 13.74 6.82
N SER A 143 -2.01 12.47 7.14
CA SER A 143 -2.81 12.04 8.30
C SER A 143 -1.97 11.74 9.55
N ILE A 144 -0.66 11.55 9.39
CA ILE A 144 0.30 11.55 10.51
C ILE A 144 0.89 12.97 10.67
N GLU A 145 1.65 13.25 11.71
CA GLU A 145 2.16 14.61 11.98
C GLU A 145 3.51 14.85 11.30
N ASN A 146 3.89 16.12 11.12
CA ASN A 146 5.26 16.44 10.73
C ASN A 146 6.25 16.02 11.85
N PRO A 147 7.25 15.16 11.58
CA PRO A 147 8.19 14.67 12.58
C PRO A 147 9.14 15.74 13.15
N LEU A 148 9.15 16.96 12.57
CA LEU A 148 9.92 18.11 13.05
C LEU A 148 9.20 18.90 14.16
N ILE A 149 7.94 18.55 14.48
CA ILE A 149 7.18 19.15 15.58
C ILE A 149 7.53 18.44 16.89
N ASP A 150 7.61 19.20 17.99
CA ASP A 150 8.17 18.75 19.28
C ASP A 150 7.52 17.48 19.86
N THR A 151 6.19 17.40 19.90
CA THR A 151 5.47 16.22 20.43
C THR A 151 4.17 15.98 19.70
N PHE A 152 3.91 14.72 19.37
CA PHE A 152 2.64 14.27 18.81
C PHE A 152 2.36 12.80 19.18
N ASN A 153 1.09 12.48 19.32
CA ASN A 153 0.61 11.11 19.51
C ASN A 153 -0.63 10.93 18.64
N ILE A 154 -0.42 10.35 17.45
CA ILE A 154 -1.48 10.13 16.47
C ILE A 154 -1.69 8.64 16.30
N ARG A 155 -2.95 8.24 16.37
CA ARG A 155 -3.42 6.88 16.07
C ARG A 155 -4.42 6.96 14.95
N GLY A 156 -4.26 6.07 13.96
CA GLY A 156 -5.14 6.01 12.80
C GLY A 156 -5.31 4.58 12.33
N LEU A 157 -6.45 4.31 11.69
CA LEU A 157 -6.73 3.04 11.02
C LEU A 157 -6.86 3.30 9.53
N VAL A 158 -6.06 2.58 8.74
CA VAL A 158 -6.13 2.58 7.28
C VAL A 158 -6.84 1.30 6.83
N VAL A 159 -7.95 1.46 6.10
CA VAL A 159 -8.72 0.34 5.54
C VAL A 159 -8.61 0.34 4.02
N GLY A 160 -7.98 -0.70 3.46
CA GLY A 160 -7.89 -0.90 2.01
C GLY A 160 -8.57 -2.21 1.55
N HIS A 161 -9.02 -2.26 0.29
CA HIS A 161 -9.71 -3.43 -0.29
C HIS A 161 -8.82 -4.69 -0.30
N VAL A 162 -9.38 -5.89 -0.16
CA VAL A 162 -8.62 -7.16 -0.21
C VAL A 162 -8.00 -7.27 -1.61
N GLN A 163 -6.68 -7.55 -1.71
CA GLN A 163 -5.86 -7.57 -2.94
C GLN A 163 -5.40 -6.22 -3.54
N SER A 164 -5.69 -5.06 -2.94
CA SER A 164 -5.20 -3.74 -3.38
C SER A 164 -3.69 -3.47 -3.22
N GLY A 165 -2.85 -4.50 -3.00
CA GLY A 165 -1.42 -4.28 -2.78
C GLY A 165 -1.06 -3.67 -1.42
N LYS A 166 -1.86 -3.91 -0.36
CA LYS A 166 -1.64 -3.41 1.03
C LYS A 166 -0.18 -3.48 1.50
N THR A 167 0.52 -4.52 1.07
CA THR A 167 1.91 -4.78 1.43
C THR A 167 2.90 -3.82 0.77
N GLY A 168 2.66 -3.42 -0.49
CA GLY A 168 3.45 -2.37 -1.12
C GLY A 168 3.17 -0.99 -0.53
N ASN A 169 1.90 -0.73 -0.17
CA ASN A 169 1.50 0.54 0.43
C ASN A 169 2.23 0.84 1.76
N TYR A 170 2.42 -0.14 2.66
CA TYR A 170 3.15 0.16 3.91
C TYR A 170 4.64 0.39 3.69
N THR A 171 5.26 -0.28 2.70
CA THR A 171 6.68 -0.03 2.36
C THR A 171 6.86 1.35 1.74
N GLY A 172 5.95 1.75 0.84
CA GLY A 172 5.92 3.10 0.29
C GLY A 172 5.74 4.17 1.36
N LEU A 173 4.79 3.96 2.28
CA LEU A 173 4.59 4.83 3.43
C LEU A 173 5.84 4.94 4.30
N LEU A 174 6.50 3.81 4.57
CA LEU A 174 7.72 3.77 5.37
C LEU A 174 8.85 4.57 4.70
N CYS A 175 9.00 4.43 3.39
CA CYS A 175 9.98 5.21 2.62
C CYS A 175 9.71 6.72 2.74
N LYS A 176 8.47 7.15 2.52
CA LYS A 176 8.08 8.57 2.64
C LYS A 176 8.24 9.11 4.06
N ALA A 177 7.91 8.32 5.07
CA ALA A 177 8.15 8.68 6.47
C ALA A 177 9.65 8.89 6.73
N ALA A 178 10.51 8.01 6.22
CA ALA A 178 11.95 8.17 6.33
C ALA A 178 12.45 9.42 5.58
N ASP A 179 11.96 9.69 4.37
CA ASP A 179 12.26 10.91 3.59
C ASP A 179 11.82 12.18 4.33
N ALA A 180 10.71 12.12 5.09
CA ALA A 180 10.23 13.23 5.92
C ALA A 180 11.02 13.43 7.22
N GLY A 181 11.92 12.51 7.58
CA GLY A 181 12.73 12.61 8.80
C GLY A 181 12.26 11.77 10.00
N TYR A 182 11.34 10.82 9.81
CA TYR A 182 11.03 9.84 10.85
C TYR A 182 12.23 8.93 11.11
N LYS A 183 12.80 9.00 12.32
CA LYS A 183 14.07 8.33 12.66
C LYS A 183 13.91 6.89 13.14
N PHE A 184 12.78 6.55 13.74
CA PHE A 184 12.55 5.23 14.34
C PHE A 184 11.18 4.69 13.94
N ILE A 185 11.17 3.56 13.24
CA ILE A 185 9.96 2.98 12.65
C ILE A 185 9.84 1.52 13.12
N ILE A 186 8.72 1.19 13.76
CA ILE A 186 8.41 -0.18 14.18
C ILE A 186 7.28 -0.72 13.30
N VAL A 187 7.54 -1.84 12.61
CA VAL A 187 6.56 -2.59 11.84
C VAL A 187 6.10 -3.79 12.66
N ILE A 188 4.82 -3.79 13.07
CA ILE A 188 4.23 -4.89 13.84
C ILE A 188 3.45 -5.81 12.90
N THR A 189 3.80 -7.09 12.88
CA THR A 189 3.22 -8.10 11.96
C THR A 189 2.23 -9.03 12.69
N GLY A 190 1.61 -9.96 11.96
CA GLY A 190 0.83 -11.05 12.55
C GLY A 190 1.65 -11.89 13.55
N GLY A 191 0.96 -12.66 14.40
CA GLY A 191 1.57 -13.39 15.52
C GLY A 191 2.46 -14.58 15.13
N MET A 192 2.47 -14.99 13.86
CA MET A 192 3.28 -16.12 13.38
C MET A 192 4.64 -15.66 12.85
N ASN A 193 5.70 -16.40 13.20
CA ASN A 193 7.06 -16.12 12.72
C ASN A 193 7.16 -16.09 11.19
N ASN A 194 6.45 -16.96 10.47
CA ASN A 194 6.47 -16.96 9.01
C ASN A 194 5.97 -15.64 8.40
N LEU A 195 4.92 -15.03 8.98
CA LEU A 195 4.40 -13.73 8.52
C LEU A 195 5.39 -12.60 8.84
N ARG A 196 6.03 -12.67 9.99
CA ARG A 196 7.07 -11.73 10.42
C ARG A 196 8.27 -11.80 9.45
N ASN A 197 8.76 -13.00 9.17
CA ASN A 197 9.91 -13.23 8.29
C ASN A 197 9.62 -12.75 6.86
N GLN A 198 8.43 -13.03 6.33
CA GLN A 198 8.00 -12.49 5.04
C GLN A 198 7.97 -10.96 5.03
N THR A 199 7.51 -10.33 6.10
CA THR A 199 7.49 -8.87 6.20
C THR A 199 8.92 -8.31 6.27
N GLN A 200 9.81 -8.95 7.04
CA GLN A 200 11.22 -8.54 7.11
C GLN A 200 11.89 -8.61 5.73
N ILE A 201 11.69 -9.69 4.97
CA ILE A 201 12.24 -9.82 3.61
C ILE A 201 11.75 -8.67 2.72
N ARG A 202 10.44 -8.35 2.78
CA ARG A 202 9.88 -7.26 1.98
C ARG A 202 10.40 -5.88 2.39
N ILE A 203 10.61 -5.64 3.67
CA ILE A 203 11.26 -4.41 4.17
C ILE A 203 12.74 -4.36 3.76
N ASN A 204 13.43 -5.50 3.77
CA ASN A 204 14.81 -5.58 3.31
C ASN A 204 14.91 -5.23 1.82
N GLU A 205 14.05 -5.80 0.99
CA GLU A 205 14.03 -5.54 -0.45
C GLU A 205 13.52 -4.15 -0.79
N GLY A 206 12.50 -3.64 -0.08
CA GLY A 206 11.81 -2.41 -0.46
C GLY A 206 12.32 -1.15 0.23
N PHE A 207 13.11 -1.25 1.29
CA PHE A 207 13.58 -0.09 2.05
C PHE A 207 15.05 -0.18 2.45
N VAL A 208 15.46 -1.24 3.16
CA VAL A 208 16.83 -1.37 3.67
C VAL A 208 17.84 -1.56 2.53
N GLY A 209 17.44 -2.30 1.50
CA GLY A 209 18.26 -2.66 0.34
C GLY A 209 19.29 -3.76 0.61
N ARG A 210 19.23 -4.44 1.76
CA ARG A 210 20.21 -5.45 2.16
C ARG A 210 19.58 -6.61 2.91
N THR A 211 20.10 -7.81 2.64
CA THR A 211 19.90 -9.01 3.46
C THR A 211 21.29 -9.58 3.73
N ASP A 212 21.64 -9.66 5.01
CA ASP A 212 22.99 -9.98 5.46
C ASP A 212 24.05 -9.07 4.78
N ASN A 213 24.99 -9.67 4.06
CA ASN A 213 26.03 -8.95 3.33
C ASN A 213 25.70 -8.65 1.86
N ASN A 214 24.50 -9.03 1.39
CA ASN A 214 24.14 -8.90 -0.02
C ASN A 214 23.16 -7.74 -0.24
N LEU A 215 23.34 -7.04 -1.37
CA LEU A 215 22.39 -6.04 -1.86
C LEU A 215 21.16 -6.76 -2.44
N VAL A 216 19.96 -6.25 -2.12
CA VAL A 216 18.68 -6.79 -2.60
C VAL A 216 17.70 -5.66 -2.90
N GLY A 217 16.77 -5.87 -3.84
CA GLY A 217 15.71 -4.92 -4.20
C GLY A 217 16.23 -3.50 -4.42
N VAL A 218 15.72 -2.52 -3.66
CA VAL A 218 16.14 -1.11 -3.72
C VAL A 218 17.65 -0.91 -3.53
N GLY A 219 18.35 -1.85 -2.87
CA GLY A 219 19.81 -1.85 -2.75
C GLY A 219 20.54 -1.90 -4.09
N LEU A 220 19.89 -2.40 -5.14
CA LEU A 220 20.41 -2.43 -6.51
C LEU A 220 20.11 -1.13 -7.28
N ARG A 221 19.36 -0.19 -6.67
CA ARG A 221 18.92 1.10 -7.22
C ARG A 221 19.63 2.26 -6.54
N GLY A 222 20.93 2.45 -6.82
CA GLY A 222 21.69 3.56 -6.23
C GLY A 222 21.96 3.41 -4.73
N TYR A 223 22.77 2.42 -4.36
CA TYR A 223 23.18 2.20 -2.98
C TYR A 223 24.04 3.35 -2.45
N GLU A 224 23.58 4.01 -1.38
CA GLU A 224 24.35 4.99 -0.62
C GLU A 224 24.53 4.49 0.83
N GLN A 225 25.76 4.22 1.23
CA GLN A 225 26.06 3.64 2.56
C GLN A 225 25.64 4.59 3.70
N ASN A 226 25.85 5.89 3.55
CA ASN A 226 25.50 6.95 4.50
C ASN A 226 24.00 7.25 4.58
N LYS A 227 23.19 6.72 3.66
CA LYS A 227 21.72 6.77 3.68
C LYS A 227 21.08 5.40 3.86
N SER A 228 21.87 4.36 4.10
CA SER A 228 21.32 3.00 4.25
C SER A 228 20.58 2.86 5.59
N PRO A 229 19.29 2.49 5.61
CA PRO A 229 18.56 2.28 6.84
C PRO A 229 19.16 1.19 7.70
N TYR A 230 19.02 1.33 9.01
CA TYR A 230 19.49 0.33 9.96
C TYR A 230 18.36 -0.59 10.40
N SER A 231 18.46 -1.90 10.14
CA SER A 231 17.48 -2.89 10.61
C SER A 231 17.91 -3.48 11.95
N LEU A 232 17.08 -3.34 12.99
CA LEU A 232 17.32 -3.96 14.32
C LEU A 232 16.94 -5.43 14.38
N THR A 233 16.35 -5.95 13.31
CA THR A 233 15.86 -7.32 13.21
C THR A 233 16.33 -7.95 11.90
N LEU A 234 16.58 -9.25 11.91
CA LEU A 234 16.99 -10.04 10.74
C LEU A 234 15.89 -11.03 10.36
N ALA A 235 15.87 -11.51 9.12
CA ALA A 235 14.77 -12.36 8.63
C ALA A 235 14.60 -13.66 9.42
N ASP A 236 15.67 -14.20 9.97
CA ASP A 236 15.72 -15.45 10.74
C ASP A 236 15.80 -15.24 12.26
N ARG A 237 16.05 -14.02 12.74
CA ARG A 237 16.27 -13.69 14.15
C ARG A 237 15.33 -12.60 14.66
N ASP A 238 14.63 -12.92 15.75
CA ASP A 238 13.73 -12.01 16.45
C ASP A 238 14.49 -11.01 17.34
N PHE A 239 13.82 -9.95 17.81
CA PHE A 239 14.44 -9.01 18.74
C PHE A 239 14.78 -9.71 20.07
N ASN A 240 16.06 -9.80 20.40
CA ASN A 240 16.57 -10.33 21.67
C ASN A 240 17.57 -9.35 22.28
N ILE A 241 17.27 -8.90 23.50
CA ILE A 241 18.10 -7.95 24.26
C ILE A 241 19.45 -8.55 24.66
N ASN A 242 19.53 -9.88 24.76
CA ASN A 242 20.69 -10.63 25.23
C ASN A 242 21.60 -11.15 24.11
N ASP A 243 21.22 -10.95 22.85
CA ASP A 243 22.05 -11.33 21.71
C ASP A 243 23.27 -10.40 21.65
N LYS A 244 24.45 -10.98 21.92
CA LYS A 244 25.75 -10.29 22.04
C LYS A 244 26.28 -9.72 20.72
N ASP A 245 25.73 -10.16 19.59
CA ASP A 245 26.16 -9.75 18.24
C ASP A 245 25.41 -8.53 17.69
N ASN A 246 24.46 -7.99 18.45
CA ASN A 246 23.57 -6.99 17.92
C ASN A 246 24.18 -5.59 18.02
N ALA A 247 24.63 -5.07 16.88
CA ALA A 247 23.99 -3.93 16.22
C ALA A 247 23.24 -2.93 17.14
N ILE A 248 22.16 -3.40 17.77
CA ILE A 248 21.30 -2.72 18.75
C ILE A 248 22.08 -2.09 19.91
N GLN A 249 23.20 -2.66 20.36
CA GLN A 249 24.04 -2.11 21.46
C GLN A 249 24.90 -0.92 21.02
N SER A 250 25.25 -0.84 19.74
CA SER A 250 26.17 0.18 19.19
C SER A 250 25.47 1.42 18.63
N ILE A 251 24.14 1.41 18.55
CA ILE A 251 23.38 2.54 17.98
C ILE A 251 23.23 3.64 19.03
N SER A 252 23.96 4.73 18.80
CA SER A 252 23.69 6.01 19.43
C SER A 252 22.70 6.79 18.58
N PHE A 253 21.45 6.82 19.03
CA PHE A 253 20.37 7.52 18.33
C PHE A 253 20.50 9.05 18.34
N GLU A 254 21.34 9.59 19.21
CA GLU A 254 21.72 11.02 19.18
C GLU A 254 22.57 11.35 17.95
N THR A 255 23.27 10.36 17.41
CA THR A 255 24.20 10.51 16.28
C THR A 255 23.75 9.83 15.00
N ILE A 256 22.65 9.05 15.04
CA ILE A 256 22.18 8.32 13.87
C ILE A 256 21.48 9.28 12.91
N SER A 257 22.07 9.45 11.73
CA SER A 257 21.52 10.28 10.64
C SER A 257 20.64 9.50 9.69
N VAL A 258 20.52 8.19 9.88
CA VAL A 258 19.75 7.27 9.02
C VAL A 258 18.54 6.73 9.76
N PRO A 259 17.44 6.41 9.05
CA PRO A 259 16.27 5.80 9.66
C PRO A 259 16.59 4.41 10.20
N VAL A 260 16.00 4.10 11.35
CA VAL A 260 16.09 2.79 11.99
C VAL A 260 14.75 2.10 11.90
N VAL A 261 14.74 0.85 11.43
CA VAL A 261 13.55 0.03 11.29
C VAL A 261 13.65 -1.23 12.14
N MET A 262 12.52 -1.64 12.72
CA MET A 262 12.37 -2.91 13.44
C MET A 262 11.10 -3.61 12.98
N VAL A 263 11.18 -4.91 12.69
CA VAL A 263 10.02 -5.74 12.34
C VAL A 263 9.77 -6.76 13.46
N ILE A 264 8.64 -6.64 14.14
CA ILE A 264 8.29 -7.48 15.28
C ILE A 264 6.96 -8.19 15.08
N LYS A 265 6.82 -9.38 15.66
CA LYS A 265 5.53 -10.07 15.74
C LYS A 265 4.63 -9.39 16.76
N LYS A 266 3.31 -9.39 16.52
CA LYS A 266 2.29 -9.03 17.53
C LYS A 266 2.25 -10.11 18.62
N ASN A 267 3.23 -10.07 19.51
CA ASN A 267 3.38 -10.97 20.65
C ASN A 267 3.66 -10.15 21.90
N TYR A 268 2.92 -10.42 22.97
CA TYR A 268 3.02 -9.69 24.23
C TYR A 268 4.46 -9.61 24.76
N ARG A 269 5.19 -10.74 24.80
CA ARG A 269 6.57 -10.78 25.32
C ARG A 269 7.54 -9.97 24.47
N THR A 270 7.43 -10.05 23.15
CA THR A 270 8.28 -9.26 22.24
C THR A 270 8.02 -7.77 22.41
N LEU A 271 6.75 -7.36 22.52
CA LEU A 271 6.38 -5.97 22.75
C LEU A 271 6.89 -5.48 24.11
N GLU A 272 6.74 -6.28 25.17
CA GLU A 272 7.26 -5.96 26.52
C GLU A 272 8.77 -5.76 26.52
N HIS A 273 9.52 -6.61 25.81
CA HIS A 273 10.97 -6.47 25.67
C HIS A 273 11.36 -5.20 24.90
N VAL A 274 10.66 -4.89 23.81
CA VAL A 274 10.90 -3.67 23.03
C VAL A 274 10.59 -2.43 23.87
N ILE A 275 9.44 -2.41 24.56
CA ILE A 275 9.05 -1.30 25.44
C ILE A 275 10.07 -1.11 26.55
N SER A 276 10.49 -2.19 27.21
CA SER A 276 11.49 -2.14 28.27
C SER A 276 12.83 -1.60 27.75
N TRP A 277 13.25 -2.03 26.57
CA TRP A 277 14.45 -1.54 25.91
C TRP A 277 14.37 -0.05 25.57
N ILE A 278 13.24 0.42 25.02
CA ILE A 278 13.01 1.84 24.73
C ILE A 278 13.00 2.63 26.06
N LYS A 279 12.27 2.18 27.09
CA LYS A 279 12.22 2.87 28.40
C LYS A 279 13.59 3.01 29.06
N ALA A 280 14.40 1.95 28.99
CA ALA A 280 15.75 1.96 29.57
C ALA A 280 16.66 2.99 28.91
N ARG A 281 16.50 3.23 27.60
CA ARG A 281 17.34 4.16 26.82
C ARG A 281 16.75 5.56 26.66
N TYR A 282 15.43 5.70 26.76
CA TYR A 282 14.71 6.94 26.47
C TYR A 282 13.76 7.35 27.60
N LYS A 283 14.33 7.57 28.79
CA LYS A 283 13.57 8.00 30.00
C LYS A 283 12.66 9.22 29.79
N LYS A 284 12.91 10.07 28.78
CA LYS A 284 12.06 11.23 28.42
C LYS A 284 10.95 10.93 27.40
N VAL A 285 11.13 9.95 26.49
CA VAL A 285 10.22 9.72 25.34
C VAL A 285 9.03 8.83 25.73
N VAL A 286 9.21 7.90 26.68
CA VAL A 286 8.19 6.89 26.99
C VAL A 286 7.20 7.32 28.08
N THR A 287 7.45 8.41 28.79
CA THR A 287 6.54 8.94 29.81
C THR A 287 5.17 9.38 29.26
N GLU A 288 5.02 9.55 27.94
CA GLU A 288 3.77 9.96 27.27
C GLU A 288 3.14 8.86 26.39
N LEU A 289 3.82 7.73 26.22
CA LEU A 289 3.32 6.59 25.46
C LEU A 289 2.65 5.61 26.42
N ASP A 290 1.37 5.87 26.71
CA ASP A 290 0.44 4.85 27.23
C ASP A 290 0.23 3.79 26.14
N LEU A 291 1.22 2.90 26.03
CA LEU A 291 1.13 1.63 25.33
C LEU A 291 0.26 0.74 26.20
N VAL A 292 -1.05 0.84 25.98
CA VAL A 292 -2.07 0.06 26.68
C VAL A 292 -1.73 -1.42 26.55
N THR A 293 -1.48 -2.04 27.72
CA THR A 293 -1.44 -3.48 27.97
C THR A 293 -2.73 -4.17 27.54
#